data_AF-A0A973I353-F1
#
_entry.id   AF-A0A973I353-F1
#
_cell.length_a   1.000
_cell.length_b   1.000
_cell.length_c   1.000
_cell.angle_alpha   90.00
_cell.angle_beta   90.00
_cell.angle_gamma   90.00
#
_symmetry.space_group_name_H-M   'P 1'
#
loop_
_entity.id
_entity.type
_entity.pdbx_description
1 polymer ?
#
loop_
_entity_poly.entity_id
_entity_poly.type
_entity_poly.pdbx_seq_one_letter_code
_entity_poly.pdbx_strand_id
1 'polypeptide(L)' 'MPKYQIPKNVGECEIIESRAGTPLIWNRKKSKGKISIPCRDWEHAEEVLKKLKALKNGGELWV' A
#
# COMPACT_ATOMS: atom_id res chain seq x y z
N MET A 1 5.46 -4.35 -13.93
CA MET A 1 4.64 -3.98 -12.75
C MET A 1 5.06 -4.87 -11.60
N PRO A 2 5.72 -4.34 -10.56
CA PRO A 2 6.06 -5.11 -9.38
C PRO A 2 4.81 -5.72 -8.72
N LYS A 3 4.91 -7.00 -8.35
CA LYS A 3 3.83 -7.74 -7.71
C LYS A 3 4.00 -7.67 -6.19
N TYR A 4 3.04 -7.05 -5.49
CA TYR A 4 3.07 -6.97 -4.03
C TYR A 4 2.09 -7.97 -3.43
N GLN A 5 2.62 -8.87 -2.59
CA GLN A 5 1.79 -9.79 -1.83
C GLN A 5 1.21 -9.04 -0.64
N ILE A 6 -0.11 -8.85 -0.64
CA ILE A 6 -0.80 -8.10 0.42
C ILE A 6 -1.19 -9.07 1.54
N PRO A 7 -0.70 -8.85 2.77
CA PRO A 7 -1.10 -9.64 3.93
C PRO A 7 -2.62 -9.64 4.11
N LYS A 8 -3.19 -10.75 4.61
CA LYS A 8 -4.63 -10.86 4.93
C LYS A 8 -5.16 -9.78 5.88
N ASN A 9 -4.28 -9.16 6.66
CA ASN A 9 -4.63 -8.13 7.62
C ASN A 9 -3.57 -7.03 7.56
N VAL A 10 -3.80 -6.03 6.72
CA VAL A 10 -2.93 -4.83 6.62
C VAL A 10 -3.33 -3.73 7.59
N GLY A 11 -4.54 -3.76 8.15
CA GLY A 11 -5.05 -2.70 9.01
C GLY A 11 -5.25 -1.39 8.24
N GLU A 12 -5.15 -0.26 8.94
CA GLU A 12 -5.26 1.06 8.33
C GLU A 12 -4.02 1.38 7.48
N CYS A 13 -4.28 1.74 6.22
CA CYS A 13 -3.27 2.16 5.25
C CYS A 13 -3.48 3.64 4.92
N GLU A 14 -2.38 4.34 4.74
CA GLU A 14 -2.32 5.78 4.46
C GLU A 14 -1.27 6.04 3.37
N ILE A 15 -1.45 7.13 2.62
CA ILE A 15 -0.46 7.62 1.66
C ILE A 15 0.43 8.58 2.44
N ILE A 16 1.73 8.29 2.46
CA ILE A 16 2.74 9.18 3.02
C ILE A 16 3.69 9.61 1.91
N GLU A 17 4.32 10.76 2.09
CA GLU A 17 5.44 11.14 1.24
C GLU A 17 6.71 10.41 1.71
N SER A 18 7.37 9.73 0.78
CA SER A 18 8.68 9.14 1.01
C SER A 18 9.73 10.23 1.15
N ARG A 19 10.88 9.92 1.76
CA ARG A 19 12.03 10.84 1.82
C ARG A 19 12.52 11.31 0.44
N ALA A 20 12.19 10.57 -0.62
CA ALA A 20 12.50 10.93 -2.01
C ALA A 20 11.46 11.87 -2.66
N GLY A 21 10.43 12.33 -1.94
CA GLY A 21 9.34 13.16 -2.48
C GLY A 21 8.29 12.38 -3.29
N THR A 22 8.40 11.06 -3.34
CA THR A 22 7.45 10.19 -4.03
C THR A 22 6.37 9.67 -3.08
N PRO A 23 5.11 9.52 -3.52
CA PRO A 23 4.07 8.97 -2.68
C PRO A 23 4.31 7.49 -2.40
N LEU A 24 4.01 7.06 -1.18
CA LEU A 24 4.21 5.71 -0.70
C LEU A 24 3.03 5.29 0.16
N ILE A 25 2.46 4.12 -0.14
CA ILE A 25 1.46 3.51 0.72
C ILE A 25 2.16 2.87 1.90
N TRP A 26 1.74 3.26 3.09
CA TRP A 26 2.24 2.74 4.35
C TRP A 26 1.09 2.32 5.25
N ASN A 27 1.35 1.36 6.14
CA ASN A 27 0.41 1.01 7.20
C ASN A 27 1.06 1.12 8.57
N ARG A 28 0.23 1.45 9.57
CA ARG A 28 0.69 1.68 10.96
C ARG A 28 1.05 0.41 11.73
N LYS A 29 1.15 -0.75 11.07
CA LYS A 29 1.50 -2.02 11.73
C LYS A 29 3.00 -2.09 12.05
N LYS A 30 3.30 -2.51 13.30
CA LYS A 30 4.66 -2.68 13.82
C LYS A 30 5.24 -4.09 13.65
N SER A 31 4.43 -5.08 13.27
CA SER A 31 4.83 -6.50 13.26
C SER A 31 4.39 -7.19 11.95
N LYS A 32 3.90 -8.44 11.99
CA LYS A 32 3.42 -9.17 10.81
C LYS A 32 2.31 -8.41 10.08
N GLY A 33 2.53 -8.18 8.79
CA GLY A 33 1.59 -7.48 7.91
C GLY A 33 1.94 -6.01 7.65
N LYS A 34 3.15 -5.55 7.96
CA LYS A 34 3.66 -4.26 7.50
C LYS A 34 3.77 -4.26 5.97
N ILE A 35 3.30 -3.20 5.33
CA ILE A 35 3.39 -2.94 3.90
C ILE A 35 3.96 -1.55 3.65
N SER A 36 4.80 -1.48 2.62
CA SER A 36 5.38 -0.24 2.10
C SER A 36 5.42 -0.38 0.59
N ILE A 37 4.49 0.28 -0.10
CA ILE A 37 4.37 0.21 -1.55
C ILE A 37 4.73 1.59 -2.11
N PRO A 38 5.91 1.76 -2.71
CA PRO A 38 6.23 2.99 -3.43
C PRO A 38 5.31 3.13 -4.63
N CYS A 39 4.74 4.32 -4.79
CA CYS A 39 3.92 4.69 -5.94
C CYS A 39 4.69 5.71 -6.79
N ARG A 40 4.36 5.75 -8.09
CA ARG A 40 4.99 6.69 -9.01
C ARG A 40 4.48 8.12 -8.79
N ASP A 41 3.17 8.25 -8.64
CA ASP A 41 2.44 9.52 -8.58
C ASP A 41 1.30 9.44 -7.57
N TRP A 42 0.75 10.59 -7.17
CA TRP A 42 -0.28 10.69 -6.14
C TRP A 42 -1.58 9.99 -6.57
N GLU A 43 -1.99 10.17 -7.83
CA GLU A 43 -3.15 9.48 -8.40
C GLU A 43 -2.98 7.95 -8.35
N HIS A 44 -1.78 7.47 -8.67
CA HIS A 44 -1.48 6.04 -8.57
C HIS A 44 -1.57 5.57 -7.12
N ALA A 45 -1.07 6.34 -6.16
CA ALA A 45 -1.20 6.01 -4.74
C ALA A 45 -2.66 5.94 -4.29
N GLU A 46 -3.52 6.85 -4.72
CA GLU A 46 -4.95 6.82 -4.41
C GLU A 46 -5.65 5.59 -4.99
N GLU A 47 -5.36 5.22 -6.24
CA GLU A 47 -5.88 4.00 -6.84
C GLU A 47 -5.46 2.75 -6.07
N VAL A 48 -4.18 2.67 -5.69
CA VAL A 48 -3.62 1.56 -4.93
C VAL A 48 -4.25 1.49 -3.55
N LEU A 49 -4.44 2.63 -2.88
CA LEU A 49 -5.11 2.69 -1.58
C LEU A 49 -6.56 2.21 -1.68
N LYS A 50 -7.29 2.62 -2.73
CA LYS A 50 -8.67 2.20 -2.96
C LYS A 50 -8.77 0.70 -3.21
N LYS A 51 -7.86 0.14 -4.01
CA LYS A 51 -7.75 -1.31 -4.25
C LYS A 51 -7.40 -2.07 -2.96
N LEU A 52 -6.48 -1.56 -2.14
CA LEU A 52 -6.13 -2.13 -0.84
C LEU A 52 -7.31 -2.16 0.13
N LYS A 53 -8.08 -1.07 0.21
CA LYS A 53 -9.30 -1.01 1.04
C LYS A 53 -10.36 -2.03 0.58
N ALA A 54 -10.45 -2.29 -0.73
CA ALA A 54 -11.33 -3.32 -1.29
C ALA A 54 -10.80 -4.74 -0.99
N LEU A 55 -9.48 -4.94 -0.97
CA LEU A 55 -8.80 -6.21 -0.66
C LEU A 55 -8.72 -6.51 0.84
N LYS A 56 -9.74 -6.13 1.62
CA LYS A 56 -9.81 -6.21 3.10
C LYS A 56 -9.44 -7.58 3.71
N ASN A 57 -9.47 -8.66 2.93
CA ASN A 57 -9.18 -10.03 3.35
C ASN A 57 -7.87 -10.61 2.76
N GLY A 58 -6.98 -9.76 2.22
CA GLY A 58 -5.72 -10.17 1.58
C GLY A 58 -5.86 -10.57 0.12
N GLY A 59 -4.72 -10.61 -0.57
CA GLY A 59 -4.68 -10.94 -1.99
C GLY A 59 -3.39 -10.48 -2.68
N GLU A 60 -3.40 -10.55 -4.00
CA GLU A 60 -2.30 -10.09 -4.85
C GLU A 60 -2.65 -8.71 -5.40
N LEU A 61 -1.77 -7.73 -5.19
CA LEU A 61 -1.93 -6.41 -5.78
C LEU A 61 -0.86 -6.18 -6.84
N TRP A 62 -1.33 -5.83 -8.04
CA TRP A 62 -0.50 -5.45 -9.16
C TRP A 62 -0.40 -3.93 -9.19
N VAL A 63 0.84 -3.41 -9.10
CA VAL A 63 1.19 -1.98 -9.13
C VAL A 63 2.33 -1.70 -10.09
#